data_AF-A0A0B4I6W0-F1
#
_entry.id   AF-A0A0B4I6W0-F1
#
_cell.length_a   1.000
_cell.length_b   1.000
_cell.length_c   1.000
_cell.angle_alpha   90.00
_cell.angle_beta   90.00
_cell.angle_gamma   90.00
#
_symmetry.space_group_name_H-M   'P 1'
#
loop_
_entity.id
_entity.type
_entity.pdbx_description
1 polymer ?
#
loop_
_entity_poly.entity_id
_entity_poly.type
_entity_poly.pdbx_seq_one_letter_code
_entity_poly.pdbx_strand_id
1 'polypeptide(L)'
;MPITAQTNVRNLLTGCQSQVWTHQAAVKAIAFCPWLQELVATGGGSNDKCIHFFHTVSGSSLATISVAAQVTSLIWSNTKREIAATFGYTHPEHPYRIAVFSWPDCSQIAAIPWDDDLRALHAVPYPCILKESKASNGNPSAVNECIVVASSDKTVKFHEVWSTEGSRAVTRSRMFGGSDILEDLQGIIKEGDVIR
;
A
#
# COMPACT_ATOMS: atom_id res chain seq x y z
N MET A 1 -47.79 -14.00 -25.63
CA MET A 1 -46.85 -12.92 -25.95
C MET A 1 -45.88 -12.79 -24.77
N PRO A 2 -44.64 -13.29 -24.84
CA PRO A 2 -43.65 -12.96 -23.81
C PRO A 2 -43.02 -11.60 -24.15
N ILE A 3 -43.07 -10.68 -23.20
CA ILE A 3 -42.40 -9.38 -23.26
C ILE A 3 -40.92 -9.64 -23.00
N THR A 4 -40.09 -9.54 -24.03
CA THR A 4 -38.63 -9.61 -23.89
C THR A 4 -38.17 -8.31 -23.24
N ALA A 5 -37.80 -8.36 -21.96
CA ALA A 5 -37.16 -7.24 -21.28
C ALA A 5 -35.81 -6.96 -21.97
N GLN A 6 -35.71 -5.83 -22.68
CA GLN A 6 -34.44 -5.34 -23.20
C GLN A 6 -33.57 -4.88 -22.02
N THR A 7 -32.59 -5.70 -21.64
CA THR A 7 -31.52 -5.32 -20.73
C THR A 7 -30.61 -4.34 -21.46
N ASN A 8 -30.71 -3.03 -21.13
CA ASN A 8 -29.83 -1.96 -21.61
C ASN A 8 -28.41 -2.11 -21.01
N VAL A 9 -27.73 -3.22 -21.27
CA VAL A 9 -26.34 -3.44 -20.86
C VAL A 9 -25.43 -3.01 -22.01
N ARG A 10 -24.58 -2.01 -21.76
CA ARG A 10 -23.52 -1.61 -22.71
C ARG A 10 -22.44 -2.70 -22.70
N ASN A 11 -22.28 -3.40 -23.81
CA ASN A 11 -21.19 -4.35 -23.99
C ASN A 11 -19.92 -3.58 -24.38
N LEU A 12 -18.85 -3.72 -23.58
CA LEU A 12 -17.53 -3.26 -23.97
C LEU A 12 -16.91 -4.28 -24.94
N LEU A 13 -16.16 -3.79 -25.93
CA LEU A 13 -15.51 -4.65 -26.91
C LEU A 13 -14.34 -5.42 -26.27
N THR A 14 -14.18 -6.68 -26.64
CA THR A 14 -12.97 -7.43 -26.31
C THR A 14 -11.75 -6.71 -26.90
N GLY A 15 -10.66 -6.60 -26.13
CA GLY A 15 -9.44 -5.94 -26.60
C GLY A 15 -9.37 -4.43 -26.33
N CYS A 16 -10.34 -3.84 -25.63
CA CYS A 16 -10.34 -2.41 -25.32
C CYS A 16 -9.38 -1.99 -24.19
N GLN A 17 -8.50 -2.88 -23.74
CA GLN A 17 -7.48 -2.55 -22.73
C GLN A 17 -6.41 -1.61 -23.31
N SER A 18 -6.14 -0.49 -22.62
CA SER A 18 -5.11 0.46 -23.01
C SER A 18 -3.70 0.03 -22.59
N GLN A 19 -3.59 -0.73 -21.49
CA GLN A 19 -2.33 -1.24 -20.94
C GLN A 19 -2.47 -2.71 -20.55
N VAL A 20 -1.38 -3.47 -20.70
CA VAL A 20 -1.27 -4.87 -20.29
C VAL A 20 0.07 -5.10 -19.61
N TRP A 21 0.04 -5.52 -18.35
CA TRP A 21 1.23 -5.93 -17.60
C TRP A 21 1.15 -7.42 -17.25
N THR A 22 2.26 -8.12 -17.42
CA THR A 22 2.33 -9.58 -17.23
C THR A 22 3.05 -9.90 -15.92
N HIS A 23 2.45 -10.78 -15.13
CA HIS A 23 3.01 -11.36 -13.92
C HIS A 23 3.15 -12.88 -14.09
N GLN A 24 4.04 -13.50 -13.31
CA GLN A 24 4.20 -14.97 -13.31
C GLN A 24 3.13 -15.70 -12.47
N ALA A 25 2.11 -14.99 -12.00
CA ALA A 25 1.02 -15.51 -11.19
C ALA A 25 -0.23 -14.62 -11.28
N ALA A 26 -1.30 -15.03 -10.61
CA ALA A 26 -2.48 -14.18 -10.44
C ALA A 26 -2.14 -12.88 -9.70
N VAL A 27 -2.79 -11.78 -10.09
CA VAL A 27 -2.65 -10.46 -9.47
C VAL A 27 -3.95 -10.15 -8.72
N LYS A 28 -3.85 -10.02 -7.39
CA LYS A 28 -4.96 -9.57 -6.54
C LYS A 28 -4.73 -8.17 -6.01
N ALA A 29 -3.49 -7.86 -5.64
CA ALA A 29 -3.14 -6.59 -5.03
C ALA A 29 -2.85 -5.55 -6.12
N ILE A 30 -3.60 -4.45 -6.11
CA ILE A 30 -3.44 -3.31 -7.03
C ILE A 30 -3.67 -2.06 -6.20
N ALA A 31 -2.78 -1.08 -6.29
CA ALA A 31 -2.89 0.18 -5.56
C ALA A 31 -2.33 1.35 -6.39
N PHE A 32 -3.20 2.29 -6.76
CA PHE A 32 -2.78 3.56 -7.34
C PHE A 32 -2.19 4.45 -6.25
N CYS A 33 -1.08 5.12 -6.56
CA CYS A 33 -0.45 6.05 -5.63
C CYS A 33 -1.31 7.32 -5.50
N PRO A 34 -1.75 7.70 -4.28
CA PRO A 34 -2.68 8.84 -4.13
C PRO A 34 -2.05 10.20 -4.44
N TRP A 35 -0.72 10.30 -4.39
CA TRP A 35 0.03 11.55 -4.58
C TRP A 35 0.84 11.57 -5.90
N LEU A 36 0.91 10.44 -6.61
CA LEU A 36 1.51 10.35 -7.94
C LEU A 36 0.57 9.61 -8.90
N GLN A 37 -0.26 10.37 -9.62
CA GLN A 37 -1.35 9.85 -10.47
C GLN A 37 -0.91 8.82 -11.52
N GLU A 38 0.33 8.95 -11.99
CA GLU A 38 0.87 8.09 -13.03
C GLU A 38 1.49 6.80 -12.48
N LEU A 39 1.49 6.60 -11.16
CA LEU A 39 2.11 5.44 -10.51
C LEU A 39 1.04 4.45 -10.02
N VAL A 40 1.20 3.20 -10.42
CA VAL A 40 0.45 2.06 -9.87
C VAL A 40 1.39 0.99 -9.37
N ALA A 41 1.09 0.44 -8.19
CA ALA A 41 1.74 -0.74 -7.66
C ALA A 41 0.82 -1.96 -7.83
N THR A 42 1.40 -3.11 -8.19
CA THR A 42 0.70 -4.37 -8.35
C THR A 42 1.48 -5.49 -7.66
N GLY A 43 0.78 -6.46 -7.10
CA GLY A 43 1.37 -7.53 -6.31
C GLY A 43 1.08 -8.91 -6.90
N GLY A 44 2.15 -9.65 -7.13
CA GLY A 44 2.14 -11.00 -7.66
C GLY A 44 1.73 -12.09 -6.67
N GLY A 45 1.03 -13.10 -7.18
CA GLY A 45 0.68 -14.32 -6.46
C GLY A 45 1.86 -15.26 -6.17
N SER A 46 1.57 -16.50 -5.76
CA SER A 46 2.55 -17.46 -5.24
C SER A 46 3.67 -17.89 -6.19
N ASN A 47 3.56 -17.66 -7.49
CA ASN A 47 4.64 -17.96 -8.45
C ASN A 47 5.42 -16.70 -8.88
N ASP A 48 4.91 -15.51 -8.56
CA ASP A 48 5.51 -14.22 -8.96
C ASP A 48 6.22 -13.56 -7.79
N LYS A 49 5.53 -13.42 -6.64
CA LYS A 49 6.09 -12.97 -5.36
C LYS A 49 6.84 -11.64 -5.42
N CYS A 50 6.37 -10.77 -6.30
CA CYS A 50 6.97 -9.48 -6.54
C CYS A 50 5.92 -8.38 -6.39
N ILE A 51 6.38 -7.21 -5.95
CA ILE A 51 5.64 -5.96 -6.08
C ILE A 51 6.21 -5.24 -7.30
N HIS A 52 5.38 -4.98 -8.29
CA HIS A 52 5.77 -4.26 -9.51
C HIS A 52 5.17 -2.87 -9.50
N PHE A 53 5.95 -1.90 -9.95
CA PHE A 53 5.54 -0.51 -10.09
C PHE A 53 5.52 -0.15 -11.57
N PHE A 54 4.42 0.42 -12.04
CA PHE A 54 4.23 0.79 -13.44
C PHE A 54 3.83 2.25 -13.58
N HIS A 55 4.23 2.83 -14.71
CA HIS A 55 3.74 4.11 -15.18
C HIS A 55 2.44 3.89 -15.98
N THR A 56 1.31 4.44 -15.52
CA THR A 56 -0.02 4.13 -16.07
C THR A 56 -0.23 4.67 -17.49
N VAL A 57 0.40 5.79 -17.83
CA VAL A 57 0.24 6.44 -19.14
C VAL A 57 1.12 5.79 -20.21
N SER A 58 2.40 5.57 -19.91
CA SER A 58 3.33 4.98 -20.89
C SER A 58 3.33 3.45 -20.88
N GLY A 59 2.79 2.83 -19.83
CA GLY A 59 2.83 1.38 -19.63
C GLY A 59 4.18 0.86 -19.13
N SER A 60 5.15 1.74 -18.91
CA SER A 60 6.53 1.36 -18.57
C SER A 60 6.61 0.72 -17.17
N SER A 61 7.44 -0.32 -17.04
CA SER A 61 7.86 -0.85 -15.74
C SER A 61 8.88 0.10 -15.10
N LEU A 62 8.61 0.52 -13.87
CA LEU A 62 9.44 1.48 -13.13
C LEU A 62 10.38 0.78 -12.14
N ALA A 63 9.84 -0.16 -11.36
CA ALA A 63 10.61 -0.88 -10.35
C ALA A 63 9.96 -2.23 -10.03
N THR A 64 10.71 -3.11 -9.36
CA THR A 64 10.22 -4.39 -8.87
C THR A 64 10.91 -4.74 -7.55
N ILE A 65 10.13 -5.18 -6.57
CA ILE A 65 10.62 -5.66 -5.28
C ILE A 65 10.27 -7.14 -5.17
N SER A 66 11.28 -8.00 -5.04
CA SER A 66 11.06 -9.41 -4.68
C SER A 66 10.80 -9.51 -3.19
N VAL A 67 9.65 -10.06 -2.82
CA VAL A 67 9.21 -10.16 -1.42
C VAL A 67 9.15 -11.59 -0.90
N ALA A 68 9.51 -12.58 -1.72
CA ALA A 68 9.49 -14.01 -1.37
C ALA A 68 8.12 -14.52 -0.86
N ALA A 69 7.02 -13.81 -1.11
CA ALA A 69 5.67 -14.18 -0.69
C ALA A 69 4.59 -13.77 -1.67
N GLN A 70 3.46 -14.48 -1.66
CA GLN A 70 2.24 -14.04 -2.32
C GLN A 70 1.80 -12.68 -1.76
N VAL A 71 1.68 -11.67 -2.60
CA VAL A 71 1.20 -10.34 -2.20
C VAL A 71 -0.33 -10.33 -2.23
N THR A 72 -0.97 -10.03 -1.10
CA THR A 72 -2.44 -10.11 -0.97
C THR A 72 -3.11 -8.75 -0.92
N SER A 73 -2.45 -7.70 -0.46
CA SER A 73 -2.90 -6.30 -0.56
C SER A 73 -1.73 -5.32 -0.57
N LEU A 74 -1.98 -4.15 -1.15
CA LEU A 74 -1.04 -3.02 -1.25
C LEU A 74 -1.78 -1.76 -0.82
N ILE A 75 -1.18 -0.95 0.05
CA ILE A 75 -1.77 0.26 0.60
C ILE A 75 -0.70 1.34 0.67
N TRP A 76 -0.92 2.47 0.01
CA TRP A 76 -0.05 3.63 0.07
C TRP A 76 -0.36 4.50 1.29
N SER A 77 0.65 5.10 1.91
CA SER A 77 0.49 6.08 3.01
C SER A 77 0.27 7.49 2.48
N ASN A 78 -0.82 8.16 2.85
CA ASN A 78 -1.08 9.51 2.34
C ASN A 78 -0.12 10.58 2.90
N THR A 79 0.65 10.23 3.93
CA THR A 79 1.53 11.14 4.67
C THR A 79 3.03 10.83 4.46
N LYS A 80 3.38 9.62 4.00
CA LYS A 80 4.76 9.20 3.77
C LYS A 80 4.91 8.57 2.40
N ARG A 81 6.09 8.71 1.78
CA ARG A 81 6.42 8.06 0.49
C ARG A 81 6.69 6.58 0.65
N GLU A 82 5.66 5.86 1.10
CA GLU A 82 5.77 4.50 1.58
C GLU A 82 4.55 3.68 1.19
N ILE A 83 4.77 2.39 0.98
CA ILE A 83 3.72 1.42 0.64
C ILE A 83 3.78 0.23 1.58
N ALA A 84 2.66 -0.10 2.21
CA ALA A 84 2.48 -1.32 2.96
C ALA A 84 2.02 -2.45 2.03
N ALA A 85 2.61 -3.62 2.20
CA ALA A 85 2.22 -4.86 1.55
C ALA A 85 1.84 -5.90 2.60
N THR A 86 0.81 -6.68 2.32
CA THR A 86 0.44 -7.84 3.12
C THR A 86 0.69 -9.15 2.38
N PHE A 87 1.03 -10.20 3.12
CA PHE A 87 1.54 -11.44 2.55
C PHE A 87 0.71 -12.68 2.90
N GLY A 88 0.54 -13.55 1.91
CA GLY A 88 -0.04 -14.87 2.02
C GLY A 88 1.04 -15.94 2.23
N TYR A 89 1.06 -16.97 1.38
CA TYR A 89 2.09 -18.00 1.43
C TYR A 89 3.48 -17.44 1.09
N THR A 90 4.46 -17.83 1.88
CA THR A 90 5.87 -17.45 1.74
C THR A 90 6.66 -18.61 1.17
N HIS A 91 7.66 -18.34 0.33
CA HIS A 91 8.71 -19.31 0.00
C HIS A 91 9.92 -18.58 -0.62
N PRO A 92 11.13 -18.66 -0.03
CA PRO A 92 11.44 -19.36 1.23
C PRO A 92 10.62 -18.84 2.41
N GLU A 93 10.44 -19.69 3.42
CA GLU A 93 9.59 -19.40 4.56
C GLU A 93 10.13 -18.21 5.36
N HIS A 94 9.23 -17.31 5.77
CA HIS A 94 9.53 -16.18 6.65
C HIS A 94 8.30 -15.76 7.48
N PRO A 95 8.48 -15.12 8.65
CA PRO A 95 7.39 -14.83 9.58
C PRO A 95 6.60 -13.55 9.22
N TYR A 96 7.15 -12.69 8.35
CA TYR A 96 6.52 -11.41 8.02
C TYR A 96 5.20 -11.58 7.26
N ARG A 97 4.16 -10.87 7.69
CA ARG A 97 2.85 -10.82 7.03
C ARG A 97 2.42 -9.43 6.62
N ILE A 98 3.12 -8.42 7.13
CA ILE A 98 3.02 -7.03 6.71
C ILE A 98 4.45 -6.53 6.58
N ALA A 99 4.77 -5.84 5.49
CA ALA A 99 6.01 -5.08 5.35
C ALA A 99 5.72 -3.72 4.73
N VAL A 100 6.57 -2.75 5.04
CA VAL A 100 6.48 -1.40 4.49
C VAL A 100 7.75 -1.11 3.72
N PHE A 101 7.59 -0.59 2.50
CA PHE A 101 8.68 -0.24 1.61
C PHE A 101 8.65 1.26 1.30
N SER A 102 9.82 1.88 1.24
CA SER A 102 9.97 3.25 0.78
C SER A 102 9.83 3.35 -0.74
N TRP A 103 9.44 4.53 -1.21
CA TRP A 103 9.40 4.88 -2.62
C TRP A 103 10.10 6.22 -2.84
N PRO A 104 10.99 6.37 -3.86
CA PRO A 104 11.31 5.42 -4.92
C PRO A 104 12.41 4.40 -4.57
N ASP A 105 13.02 4.49 -3.38
CA ASP A 105 14.21 3.70 -3.03
C ASP A 105 13.95 2.19 -2.91
N CYS A 106 12.69 1.76 -2.80
CA CYS A 106 12.28 0.36 -2.74
C CYS A 106 12.92 -0.41 -1.57
N SER A 107 13.32 0.29 -0.50
CA SER A 107 13.93 -0.31 0.68
C SER A 107 12.87 -0.70 1.70
N GLN A 108 13.01 -1.88 2.31
CA GLN A 108 12.13 -2.29 3.40
C GLN A 108 12.45 -1.48 4.65
N ILE A 109 11.47 -0.73 5.16
CA ILE A 109 11.62 0.15 6.32
C ILE A 109 10.98 -0.41 7.60
N ALA A 110 9.99 -1.29 7.46
CA ALA A 110 9.32 -1.94 8.59
C ALA A 110 8.74 -3.30 8.19
N ALA A 111 8.57 -4.19 9.17
CA ALA A 111 7.88 -5.46 8.98
C ALA A 111 7.22 -5.94 10.27
N ILE A 112 6.06 -6.57 10.16
CA ILE A 112 5.29 -7.14 11.27
C ILE A 112 5.26 -8.66 11.09
N PRO A 113 5.91 -9.43 11.99
CA PRO A 113 5.83 -10.89 11.99
C PRO A 113 4.50 -11.35 12.60
N TRP A 114 3.97 -12.47 12.11
CA TRP A 114 2.90 -13.24 12.75
C TRP A 114 3.41 -14.64 13.11
N ASP A 115 2.63 -15.38 13.89
CA ASP A 115 2.85 -16.80 14.12
C ASP A 115 2.86 -17.58 12.79
N ASP A 116 3.59 -18.70 12.78
CA ASP A 116 3.78 -19.54 11.61
C ASP A 116 2.44 -20.06 11.04
N ASP A 117 2.43 -20.42 9.75
CA ASP A 117 1.27 -20.88 8.96
C ASP A 117 0.10 -19.90 8.73
N LEU A 118 0.08 -18.73 9.39
CA LEU A 118 -0.96 -17.74 9.12
C LEU A 118 -0.79 -17.08 7.76
N ARG A 119 -1.86 -16.52 7.20
CA ARG A 119 -1.83 -15.75 5.95
C ARG A 119 -2.68 -14.50 6.08
N ALA A 120 -2.16 -13.36 5.65
CA ALA A 120 -2.99 -12.21 5.38
C ALA A 120 -3.75 -12.44 4.07
N LEU A 121 -5.08 -12.34 4.10
CA LEU A 121 -5.94 -12.60 2.94
C LEU A 121 -6.32 -11.31 2.20
N HIS A 122 -6.55 -10.24 2.97
CA HIS A 122 -6.84 -8.91 2.46
C HIS A 122 -6.56 -7.86 3.53
N ALA A 123 -6.22 -6.64 3.12
CA ALA A 123 -6.10 -5.51 4.00
C ALA A 123 -6.71 -4.25 3.38
N VAL A 124 -7.21 -3.37 4.23
CA VAL A 124 -7.74 -2.05 3.87
C VAL A 124 -7.19 -0.98 4.82
N PRO A 125 -6.99 0.27 4.35
CA PRO A 125 -6.63 1.38 5.23
C PRO A 125 -7.78 1.68 6.21
N TYR A 126 -7.42 2.10 7.41
CA TYR A 126 -8.35 2.58 8.43
C TYR A 126 -7.76 3.81 9.12
N PRO A 127 -8.46 4.95 9.13
CA PRO A 127 -8.01 6.12 9.88
C PRO A 127 -8.10 5.83 11.38
N CYS A 128 -6.96 5.74 12.05
CA CYS A 128 -6.92 5.60 13.50
C CYS A 128 -6.76 6.98 14.14
N ILE A 129 -7.88 7.52 14.62
CA ILE A 129 -7.87 8.67 15.53
C ILE A 129 -7.61 8.10 16.92
N LEU A 130 -6.36 8.14 17.39
CA LEU A 130 -6.09 7.86 18.80
C LEU A 130 -6.71 8.99 19.62
N LYS A 131 -7.61 8.64 20.54
CA LYS A 131 -8.12 9.60 21.53
C LYS A 131 -6.95 10.00 22.42
N GLU A 132 -6.67 11.30 22.47
CA GLU A 132 -5.64 11.90 23.29
C GLU A 132 -5.58 11.32 24.71
N SER A 133 -4.39 10.87 25.10
CA SER A 133 -4.03 10.64 26.49
C SER A 133 -3.86 12.01 27.17
N LYS A 134 -4.95 12.71 27.51
CA LYS A 134 -4.97 13.98 28.29
C LYS A 134 -3.63 14.75 28.31
N ALA A 135 -3.17 15.22 27.15
CA ALA A 135 -2.01 16.10 27.09
C ALA A 135 -2.53 17.53 27.14
N SER A 136 -2.27 18.21 28.25
CA SER A 136 -2.49 19.63 28.43
C SER A 136 -1.63 20.43 27.45
N ASN A 137 -2.12 20.63 26.23
CA ASN A 137 -1.88 21.79 25.34
C ASN A 137 -2.32 21.39 23.93
N GLY A 138 -3.23 22.19 23.35
CA GLY A 138 -3.98 21.86 22.13
C GLY A 138 -3.16 21.80 20.85
N ASN A 139 -2.33 20.77 20.71
CA ASN A 139 -1.85 20.33 19.41
C ASN A 139 -2.91 19.48 18.72
N PRO A 140 -3.09 19.59 17.40
CA PRO A 140 -3.98 18.72 16.66
C PRO A 140 -3.56 17.25 16.85
N SER A 141 -4.54 16.40 17.08
CA SER A 141 -4.39 14.97 17.31
C SER A 141 -3.55 14.32 16.20
N ALA A 142 -2.50 13.61 16.59
CA ALA A 142 -1.67 12.78 15.73
C ALA A 142 -2.56 11.85 14.87
N VAL A 143 -2.53 12.00 13.55
CA VAL A 143 -3.25 11.11 12.63
C VAL A 143 -2.34 9.94 12.33
N ASN A 144 -2.60 8.81 12.96
CA ASN A 144 -1.91 7.58 12.61
C ASN A 144 -2.63 6.93 11.42
N GLU A 145 -1.86 6.37 10.49
CA GLU A 145 -2.40 5.58 9.39
C GLU A 145 -2.28 4.09 9.77
N CYS A 146 -3.44 3.48 9.99
CA CYS A 146 -3.56 2.08 10.34
C CYS A 146 -4.09 1.27 9.16
N ILE A 147 -3.88 -0.04 9.22
CA ILE A 147 -4.50 -1.00 8.30
C ILE A 147 -5.25 -2.07 9.09
N VAL A 148 -6.31 -2.57 8.48
CA VAL A 148 -7.12 -3.68 9.01
C VAL A 148 -6.92 -4.88 8.12
N VAL A 149 -6.53 -6.01 8.70
CA VAL A 149 -6.14 -7.21 7.96
C VAL A 149 -7.05 -8.38 8.31
N ALA A 150 -7.68 -8.97 7.30
CA ALA A 150 -8.39 -10.24 7.42
C ALA A 150 -7.39 -11.40 7.24
N SER A 151 -7.45 -12.38 8.14
CA SER A 151 -6.45 -13.46 8.27
C SER A 151 -7.07 -14.85 8.15
N SER A 152 -6.26 -15.85 7.79
CA SER A 152 -6.69 -17.26 7.67
C SER A 152 -7.08 -17.93 8.99
N ASP A 153 -6.73 -17.34 10.13
CA ASP A 153 -7.15 -17.75 11.48
C ASP A 153 -8.57 -17.28 11.86
N LYS A 154 -9.35 -16.77 10.89
CA LYS A 154 -10.72 -16.28 11.08
C LYS A 154 -10.78 -15.02 11.94
N THR A 155 -9.70 -14.24 11.98
CA THR A 155 -9.63 -12.98 12.71
C THR A 155 -9.49 -11.78 11.79
N VAL A 156 -9.83 -10.60 12.33
CA VAL A 156 -9.56 -9.28 11.75
C VAL A 156 -8.65 -8.53 12.72
N LYS A 157 -7.45 -8.15 12.26
CA LYS A 157 -6.40 -7.55 13.08
C LYS A 157 -6.17 -6.10 12.66
N PHE A 158 -6.08 -5.20 13.64
CA PHE A 158 -5.77 -3.79 13.42
C PHE A 158 -4.28 -3.57 13.67
N HIS A 159 -3.61 -2.89 12.74
CA HIS A 159 -2.19 -2.61 12.81
C HIS A 159 -1.97 -1.12 12.59
N GLU A 160 -1.31 -0.46 13.55
CA GLU A 160 -0.72 0.86 13.32
C GLU A 160 0.55 0.70 12.49
N VAL A 161 0.54 1.25 11.28
CA VAL A 161 1.64 1.09 10.32
C VAL A 161 2.49 2.36 10.27
N TRP A 162 1.83 3.52 10.26
CA TRP A 162 2.50 4.80 10.25
C TRP A 162 2.06 5.64 11.44
N SER A 163 3.01 5.93 12.33
CA SER A 163 2.82 6.85 13.46
C SER A 163 3.44 8.22 13.13
N THR A 164 2.80 9.29 13.61
CA THR A 164 3.36 10.66 13.56
C THR A 164 4.22 10.98 14.79
N GLU A 165 4.06 10.23 15.89
CA GLU A 165 4.91 10.41 17.07
C GLU A 165 6.30 9.80 16.87
N GLY A 166 7.28 10.68 16.62
CA GLY A 166 8.69 10.46 16.90
C GLY A 166 9.31 9.25 16.22
N SER A 167 9.85 9.46 15.02
CA SER A 167 10.92 8.64 14.45
C SER A 167 11.99 8.37 15.52
N ARG A 168 11.92 7.21 16.16
CA ARG A 168 13.07 6.63 16.85
C ARG A 168 14.00 6.14 15.76
N ALA A 169 14.78 7.08 15.27
CA ALA A 169 15.90 6.89 14.38
C ALA A 169 16.67 5.63 14.78
N VAL A 170 16.62 4.62 13.92
CA VAL A 170 17.72 3.68 13.81
C VAL A 170 18.84 4.47 13.13
N THR A 171 19.84 4.82 13.92
CA THR A 171 21.01 5.57 13.49
C THR A 171 21.69 4.92 12.29
N ARG A 172 21.65 5.57 11.13
CA ARG A 172 22.80 5.62 10.21
C ARG A 172 22.80 6.91 9.40
N SER A 173 23.81 7.73 9.71
CA SER A 173 24.29 8.89 8.96
C SER A 173 24.46 8.56 7.47
N ARG A 174 23.89 9.37 6.55
CA ARG A 174 24.57 10.53 5.93
C ARG A 174 23.78 11.10 4.72
N MET A 175 23.49 12.40 4.81
CA MET A 175 23.38 13.43 3.75
C MET A 175 22.98 13.02 2.33
N PHE A 176 21.80 13.47 1.87
CA PHE A 176 21.52 14.23 0.63
C PHE A 176 20.04 14.64 0.76
N GLY A 177 19.69 15.90 1.03
CA GLY A 177 19.68 16.92 -0.01
C GLY A 177 18.42 16.87 -0.89
N GLY A 178 17.23 16.59 -0.33
CA GLY A 178 15.95 16.78 -1.00
C GLY A 178 15.31 18.08 -0.51
N SER A 179 15.21 19.09 -1.38
CA SER A 179 14.58 20.36 -1.03
C SER A 179 13.07 20.21 -0.87
N ASP A 180 12.51 20.75 0.21
CA ASP A 180 11.07 20.77 0.57
C ASP A 180 10.12 21.21 -0.57
N ILE A 181 10.64 21.90 -1.59
CA ILE A 181 9.92 22.41 -2.75
C ILE A 181 9.36 21.28 -3.65
N LEU A 182 10.01 20.11 -3.72
CA LEU A 182 9.54 18.98 -4.54
C LEU A 182 8.48 18.13 -3.84
N GLU A 183 8.36 18.27 -2.52
CA GLU A 183 7.36 17.53 -1.73
C GLU A 183 5.96 18.15 -1.90
N ASP A 184 5.88 19.48 -1.98
CA ASP A 184 4.63 20.22 -2.21
C ASP A 184 4.04 19.99 -3.61
N LEU A 185 4.89 19.78 -4.62
CA LEU A 185 4.43 19.59 -6.00
C LEU A 185 3.77 18.22 -6.22
N GLN A 186 3.98 17.27 -5.31
CA GLN A 186 3.54 15.90 -5.46
C GLN A 186 2.45 15.54 -4.46
N GLY A 187 1.77 16.48 -3.80
CA GLY A 187 0.47 16.25 -3.16
C GLY A 187 0.44 15.30 -1.96
N ILE A 188 1.56 15.14 -1.24
CA ILE A 188 1.54 14.43 0.05
C ILE A 188 0.86 15.35 1.07
N ILE A 189 -0.12 14.81 1.81
CA ILE A 189 -0.84 15.59 2.80
C ILE A 189 0.12 15.93 3.95
N LYS A 190 0.46 17.20 4.10
CA LYS A 190 1.27 17.69 5.23
C LYS A 190 0.39 17.83 6.48
N GLU A 191 0.97 17.57 7.64
CA GLU A 191 0.36 17.91 8.93
C GLU A 191 0.05 19.42 8.95
N GLY A 192 -1.24 19.78 8.87
CA GLY A 192 -1.71 21.16 8.97
C GLY A 192 -2.38 21.75 7.72
N ASP A 193 -2.52 21.01 6.61
CA ASP A 193 -3.31 21.48 5.46
C ASP A 193 -4.82 21.43 5.77
N VAL A 194 -5.29 22.47 6.45
CA VAL A 194 -6.71 22.77 6.63
C VAL A 194 -7.22 23.41 5.34
N ILE A 195 -8.00 22.67 4.55
CA ILE A 195 -8.82 23.26 3.49
C ILE A 195 -9.87 24.14 4.18
N ARG A 196 -9.71 25.46 4.05
CA ARG A 196 -10.74 26.46 4.37
C ARG A 196 -11.68 26.65 3.20
#